data_AF-A0A968MQ37-F1
#
_entry.id   AF-A0A968MQ37-F1
#
_cell.length_a   1.000
_cell.length_b   1.000
_cell.length_c   1.000
_cell.angle_alpha   90.00
_cell.angle_beta   90.00
_cell.angle_gamma   90.00
#
_symmetry.space_group_name_H-M   'P 1'
#
loop_
_entity.id
_entity.type
_entity.pdbx_description
1 polymer ?
#
loop_
_entity_poly.entity_id
_entity_poly.type
_entity_poly.pdbx_seq_one_letter_code
_entity_poly.pdbx_strand_id
1 'polypeptide(L)'
;MNGKKMIISALLSSVLMFSPAMAILPIPPVKAIASAKDAIRQQIVFALNDLDVNQNQEVMVFFKVGKAKEFVLLKVEGENPALVKKVETELRKESIRVPMILEGAYYLKVRFLKDGIENEIVKPEELLRDQLAEKLSSIETSESGKVSVTFLWMTILFALRK
;
A
#
# COMPACT_ATOMS: atom_id res chain seq x y z
N MET A 1 38.73 -41.09 -54.23
CA MET A 1 38.68 -41.13 -52.75
C MET A 1 39.69 -40.11 -52.23
N ASN A 2 39.20 -38.92 -51.89
CA ASN A 2 38.97 -38.44 -50.52
C ASN A 2 40.25 -37.90 -49.85
N GLY A 3 40.31 -36.57 -49.75
CA GLY A 3 41.31 -35.81 -48.99
C GLY A 3 40.86 -34.36 -48.85
N LYS A 4 39.82 -34.16 -48.05
CA LYS A 4 39.02 -32.94 -47.87
C LYS A 4 39.88 -31.83 -47.24
N LYS A 5 40.01 -30.68 -47.92
CA LYS A 5 40.49 -29.41 -47.35
C LYS A 5 39.53 -28.95 -46.25
N MET A 6 40.04 -28.63 -45.07
CA MET A 6 39.28 -27.92 -44.04
C MET A 6 40.25 -27.10 -43.18
N ILE A 7 40.44 -25.82 -43.51
CA ILE A 7 41.08 -24.85 -42.61
C ILE A 7 39.92 -24.16 -41.89
N ILE A 8 39.93 -24.33 -40.57
CA ILE A 8 38.93 -23.82 -39.63
C ILE A 8 39.09 -22.30 -39.56
N SER A 9 38.10 -21.57 -40.07
CA SER A 9 37.92 -20.15 -39.76
C SER A 9 37.29 -20.07 -38.37
N ALA A 10 38.10 -19.79 -37.36
CA ALA A 10 37.60 -19.52 -36.02
C ALA A 10 36.99 -18.11 -36.01
N LEU A 11 35.68 -18.05 -35.76
CA LEU A 11 34.90 -16.83 -35.62
C LEU A 11 35.57 -15.86 -34.65
N LEU A 12 35.69 -14.61 -35.09
CA LEU A 12 35.99 -13.46 -34.25
C LEU A 12 34.89 -13.33 -33.19
N SER A 13 35.22 -13.62 -31.93
CA SER A 13 34.35 -13.40 -30.77
C SER A 13 33.96 -11.92 -30.67
N SER A 14 32.80 -11.57 -31.21
CA SER A 14 32.14 -10.32 -30.89
C SER A 14 31.47 -10.51 -29.53
N VAL A 15 32.19 -10.15 -28.46
CA VAL A 15 31.60 -9.90 -27.15
C VAL A 15 30.67 -8.70 -27.32
N LEU A 16 29.38 -8.97 -27.56
CA LEU A 16 28.34 -7.97 -27.37
C LEU A 16 28.32 -7.65 -25.88
N MET A 17 28.99 -6.55 -25.51
CA MET A 17 28.79 -5.91 -24.23
C MET A 17 27.35 -5.40 -24.19
N PHE A 18 26.43 -6.23 -23.71
CA PHE A 18 25.13 -5.77 -23.25
C PHE A 18 25.37 -4.92 -22.01
N SER A 19 25.55 -3.62 -22.21
CA SER A 19 25.36 -2.65 -21.14
C SER A 19 23.88 -2.74 -20.74
N PRO A 20 23.54 -3.11 -19.49
CA PRO A 20 22.16 -3.04 -19.06
C PRO A 20 21.80 -1.56 -19.00
N ALA A 21 21.07 -1.07 -19.99
CA ALA A 21 20.34 0.17 -19.86
C ALA A 21 19.42 0.00 -18.64
N MET A 22 19.80 0.59 -17.50
CA MET A 22 18.91 0.69 -16.35
C MET A 22 17.72 1.53 -16.81
N ALA A 23 16.61 0.87 -17.13
CA ALA A 23 15.35 1.53 -17.37
C ALA A 23 14.94 2.22 -16.07
N ILE A 24 15.18 3.52 -15.98
CA ILE A 24 14.61 4.37 -14.95
C ILE A 24 13.11 4.34 -15.22
N LEU A 25 12.36 3.55 -14.44
CA LEU A 25 10.92 3.51 -14.54
C LEU A 25 10.39 4.92 -14.26
N PRO A 26 9.56 5.49 -15.15
CA PRO A 26 9.04 6.83 -14.97
C PRO A 26 8.24 6.89 -13.67
N ILE A 27 8.55 7.86 -12.81
CA ILE A 27 7.77 8.14 -11.61
C ILE A 27 6.36 8.52 -12.08
N PRO A 28 5.32 7.77 -11.71
CA PRO A 28 3.97 8.05 -12.19
C PRO A 28 3.51 9.43 -11.67
N PRO A 29 2.77 10.20 -12.48
CA PRO A 29 2.28 11.50 -12.06
C PRO A 29 1.38 11.37 -10.83
N VAL A 30 1.47 12.31 -9.89
CA VAL A 30 0.73 12.33 -8.61
C VAL A 30 -0.78 12.09 -8.80
N LYS A 31 -1.36 12.60 -9.88
CA LYS A 31 -2.77 12.42 -10.25
C LYS A 31 -3.13 10.96 -10.55
N ALA A 32 -2.21 10.20 -11.15
CA ALA A 32 -2.42 8.77 -11.41
C ALA A 32 -2.43 7.98 -10.10
N ILE A 33 -1.52 8.29 -9.17
CA ILE A 33 -1.48 7.65 -7.84
C ILE A 33 -2.77 7.89 -7.07
N ALA A 34 -3.30 9.12 -7.06
CA ALA A 34 -4.58 9.44 -6.41
C ALA A 34 -5.74 8.64 -7.01
N SER A 35 -5.81 8.56 -8.35
CA SER A 35 -6.85 7.81 -9.05
C SER A 35 -6.79 6.30 -8.76
N ALA A 36 -5.57 5.74 -8.67
CA ALA A 36 -5.40 4.33 -8.32
C ALA A 36 -5.79 4.03 -6.87
N LYS A 37 -5.48 4.95 -5.94
CA LYS A 37 -5.90 4.86 -4.54
C LYS A 37 -7.43 4.86 -4.43
N ASP A 38 -8.10 5.72 -5.18
CA ASP A 38 -9.56 5.76 -5.26
C ASP A 38 -10.16 4.47 -5.84
N ALA A 39 -9.52 3.86 -6.83
CA ALA A 39 -10.00 2.60 -7.41
C ALA A 39 -9.97 1.43 -6.40
N ILE A 40 -8.94 1.34 -5.55
CA ILE A 40 -8.90 0.34 -4.47
C ILE A 40 -9.95 0.66 -3.41
N ARG A 41 -10.06 1.93 -3.02
CA ARG A 41 -11.06 2.41 -2.05
C ARG A 41 -12.48 2.04 -2.47
N GLN A 42 -12.84 2.30 -3.73
CA GLN A 42 -14.16 1.97 -4.26
C GLN A 42 -14.42 0.46 -4.26
N GLN A 43 -13.43 -0.37 -4.60
CA GLN A 43 -13.57 -1.82 -4.55
C GLN A 43 -13.77 -2.34 -3.12
N ILE A 44 -13.04 -1.79 -2.14
CA ILE A 44 -13.24 -2.12 -0.72
C ILE A 44 -14.65 -1.75 -0.29
N VAL A 45 -15.12 -0.55 -0.62
CA VAL A 45 -16.48 -0.10 -0.27
C VAL A 45 -17.54 -0.98 -0.93
N PHE A 46 -17.34 -1.34 -2.20
CA PHE A 46 -18.22 -2.24 -2.92
C PHE A 46 -18.32 -3.61 -2.24
N ALA A 47 -17.17 -4.18 -1.83
CA ALA A 47 -17.11 -5.45 -1.10
C ALA A 47 -17.84 -5.41 0.25
N LEU A 48 -17.90 -4.23 0.88
CA LEU A 48 -18.52 -4.03 2.18
C LEU A 48 -19.98 -3.59 2.10
N ASN A 49 -20.48 -3.27 0.90
CA ASN A 49 -21.83 -2.73 0.71
C ASN A 49 -22.93 -3.75 1.04
N ASP A 50 -22.62 -5.05 0.95
CA ASP A 50 -23.54 -6.14 1.30
C ASP A 50 -23.59 -6.40 2.82
N LEU A 51 -22.78 -5.71 3.62
CA LEU A 51 -22.85 -5.81 5.07
C LEU A 51 -24.05 -5.03 5.59
N ASP A 52 -25.04 -5.77 6.10
CA ASP A 52 -26.16 -5.19 6.85
C ASP A 52 -25.66 -4.63 8.20
N VAL A 53 -25.37 -3.33 8.22
CA VAL A 53 -24.89 -2.59 9.39
C VAL A 53 -25.89 -1.47 9.70
N ASN A 54 -26.83 -1.75 10.61
CA ASN A 54 -27.91 -0.83 10.97
C ASN A 54 -27.53 0.22 12.04
N GLN A 55 -26.24 0.48 12.24
CA GLN A 55 -25.74 1.39 13.28
C GLN A 55 -24.54 2.19 12.80
N ASN A 56 -24.43 3.42 13.30
CA ASN A 56 -23.27 4.27 13.04
C ASN A 56 -22.04 3.66 13.70
N GLN A 57 -21.16 3.06 12.89
CA GLN A 57 -19.97 2.35 13.37
C GLN A 57 -18.78 2.66 12.47
N GLU A 58 -17.59 2.75 13.06
CA GLU A 58 -16.36 3.03 12.34
C GLU A 58 -15.40 1.84 12.44
N VAL A 59 -14.75 1.53 11.33
CA VAL A 59 -13.65 0.58 11.26
C VAL A 59 -12.47 1.16 10.49
N MET A 60 -11.27 0.75 10.89
CA MET A 60 -10.02 1.01 10.21
C MET A 60 -9.53 -0.25 9.51
N VAL A 61 -9.38 -0.20 8.20
CA VAL A 61 -8.86 -1.29 7.37
C VAL A 61 -7.40 -1.02 7.03
N PHE A 62 -6.53 -1.96 7.42
CA PHE A 62 -5.10 -1.92 7.17
C PHE A 62 -4.77 -2.92 6.07
N PHE A 63 -4.19 -2.47 4.97
CA PHE A 63 -3.82 -3.33 3.87
C PHE A 63 -2.47 -2.96 3.26
N LYS A 64 -1.86 -3.92 2.58
CA LYS A 64 -0.64 -3.75 1.82
C LYS A 64 -0.87 -4.13 0.38
N VAL A 65 -0.27 -3.36 -0.52
CA VAL A 65 -0.10 -3.74 -1.91
C VAL A 65 1.30 -4.29 -2.10
N GLY A 66 1.40 -5.58 -2.43
CA GLY A 66 2.65 -6.26 -2.68
C GLY A 66 3.27 -5.93 -4.04
N LYS A 67 4.54 -6.33 -4.23
CA LYS A 67 5.27 -6.15 -5.50
C LYS A 67 4.62 -6.92 -6.65
N ALA A 68 4.02 -8.06 -6.35
CA ALA A 68 3.26 -8.87 -7.29
C ALA A 68 1.83 -8.34 -7.53
N LYS A 69 1.51 -7.13 -7.02
CA LYS A 69 0.23 -6.45 -7.19
C LYS A 69 -0.93 -7.23 -6.59
N GLU A 70 -0.67 -7.94 -5.50
CA GLU A 70 -1.71 -8.49 -4.65
C GLU A 70 -2.18 -7.47 -3.62
N PHE A 71 -3.49 -7.49 -3.35
CA PHE A 71 -4.07 -6.89 -2.18
C PHE A 71 -3.89 -7.85 -0.99
N VAL A 72 -3.27 -7.38 0.08
CA VAL A 72 -3.06 -8.16 1.30
C VAL A 72 -3.70 -7.43 2.46
N LEU A 73 -4.79 -7.97 3.00
CA LEU A 73 -5.39 -7.49 4.24
C LEU A 73 -4.46 -7.81 5.41
N LEU A 74 -4.02 -6.77 6.12
CA LEU A 74 -3.15 -6.90 7.30
C LEU A 74 -3.99 -7.05 8.57
N LYS A 75 -4.92 -6.11 8.79
CA LYS A 75 -5.72 -6.02 10.01
C LYS A 75 -6.99 -5.20 9.76
N VAL A 76 -8.04 -5.45 10.53
CA VAL A 76 -9.14 -4.49 10.71
C VAL A 76 -9.27 -4.14 12.19
N GLU A 77 -9.47 -2.88 12.50
CA GLU A 77 -9.71 -2.36 13.85
C GLU A 77 -11.05 -1.64 13.92
N GLY A 78 -11.69 -1.64 15.07
CA GLY A 78 -12.97 -0.97 15.28
C GLY A 78 -13.55 -1.31 16.65
N GLU A 79 -14.49 -0.51 17.12
CA GLU A 79 -15.08 -0.66 18.47
C GLU A 79 -15.97 -1.91 18.59
N ASN A 80 -16.60 -2.33 17.49
CA ASN A 80 -17.48 -3.50 17.46
C ASN A 80 -16.75 -4.73 16.89
N PRO A 81 -16.37 -5.73 17.73
CA PRO A 81 -15.64 -6.91 17.27
C PRO A 81 -16.41 -7.76 16.25
N ALA A 82 -17.75 -7.76 16.33
CA ALA A 82 -18.59 -8.51 15.39
C ALA A 82 -18.55 -7.88 14.00
N LEU A 83 -18.59 -6.54 13.91
CA LEU A 83 -18.43 -5.81 12.65
C LEU A 83 -17.02 -6.02 12.10
N VAL A 84 -15.98 -5.87 12.93
CA VAL A 84 -14.59 -6.10 12.53
C VAL A 84 -14.42 -7.47 11.88
N LYS A 85 -14.94 -8.53 12.51
CA LYS A 85 -14.85 -9.90 11.97
C LYS A 85 -15.59 -10.07 10.65
N LYS A 86 -16.76 -9.44 10.49
CA LYS A 86 -17.52 -9.45 9.22
C LYS A 86 -16.73 -8.77 8.10
N VAL A 87 -16.21 -7.57 8.37
CA VAL A 87 -15.38 -6.80 7.43
C VAL A 87 -14.13 -7.59 7.03
N GLU A 88 -13.42 -8.19 7.98
CA GLU A 88 -12.26 -9.06 7.68
C GLU A 88 -12.63 -10.26 6.80
N THR A 89 -13.79 -10.86 7.06
CA THR A 89 -14.24 -12.05 6.32
C THR A 89 -14.56 -11.69 4.88
N GLU A 90 -15.29 -10.60 4.62
CA GLU A 90 -15.65 -10.20 3.27
C GLU A 90 -14.43 -9.74 2.46
N LEU A 91 -13.56 -8.92 3.04
CA LEU A 91 -12.35 -8.46 2.34
C LEU A 91 -11.33 -9.57 2.04
N ARG A 92 -11.39 -10.70 2.75
CA ARG A 92 -10.56 -11.88 2.46
C ARG A 92 -11.14 -12.74 1.34
N LYS A 93 -12.45 -12.71 1.12
CA LYS A 93 -13.11 -13.43 0.02
C LYS A 93 -13.01 -12.64 -1.29
N GLU A 94 -13.06 -11.32 -1.20
CA GLU A 94 -13.14 -10.47 -2.38
C GLU A 94 -11.80 -10.39 -3.14
N SER A 95 -11.88 -10.47 -4.47
CA SER A 95 -10.71 -10.30 -5.34
C SER A 95 -10.50 -8.84 -5.69
N ILE A 96 -9.83 -8.11 -4.80
CA ILE A 96 -9.52 -6.69 -5.01
C ILE A 96 -8.40 -6.54 -6.05
N ARG A 97 -8.73 -5.92 -7.18
CA ARG A 97 -7.76 -5.64 -8.25
C ARG A 97 -6.92 -4.42 -7.90
N VAL A 98 -5.61 -4.62 -7.89
CA VAL A 98 -4.65 -3.56 -7.60
C VAL A 98 -4.13 -2.92 -8.90
N PRO A 99 -4.27 -1.59 -9.06
CA PRO A 99 -3.60 -0.86 -10.14
C PRO A 99 -2.06 -1.00 -10.08
N MET A 100 -1.42 -1.16 -11.24
CA MET A 100 0.03 -1.44 -11.34
C MET A 100 0.93 -0.40 -10.67
N ILE A 101 0.46 0.83 -10.50
CA ILE A 101 1.24 1.94 -9.94
C ILE A 101 1.23 2.01 -8.41
N LEU A 102 0.44 1.17 -7.74
CA LEU A 102 0.41 1.13 -6.28
C LEU A 102 1.34 0.05 -5.73
N GLU A 103 1.99 0.40 -4.62
CA GLU A 103 2.82 -0.47 -3.79
C GLU A 103 2.99 0.20 -2.43
N GLY A 104 2.96 -0.59 -1.36
CA GLY A 104 3.15 -0.10 0.00
C GLY A 104 1.98 -0.39 0.93
N ALA A 105 2.06 0.15 2.15
CA ALA A 105 1.02 0.03 3.16
C ALA A 105 0.03 1.19 3.07
N TYR A 106 -1.25 0.89 3.29
CA TYR A 106 -2.34 1.84 3.20
C TYR A 106 -3.36 1.58 4.32
N TYR A 107 -4.10 2.63 4.62
CA TYR A 107 -5.07 2.69 5.71
C TYR A 107 -6.34 3.32 5.17
N LEU A 108 -7.47 2.66 5.37
CA LEU A 108 -8.78 3.16 4.96
C LEU A 108 -9.69 3.21 6.17
N LYS A 109 -10.17 4.41 6.48
CA LYS A 109 -11.26 4.61 7.44
C LYS A 109 -12.57 4.36 6.72
N VAL A 110 -13.42 3.52 7.30
CA VAL A 110 -14.74 3.19 6.77
C VAL A 110 -15.76 3.45 7.88
N ARG A 111 -16.73 4.33 7.60
CA ARG A 111 -17.86 4.64 8.47
C ARG A 111 -19.11 4.04 7.87
N PHE A 112 -19.70 3.10 8.57
CA PHE A 112 -21.03 2.59 8.29
C PHE A 112 -22.03 3.55 8.91
N LEU A 113 -22.92 4.08 8.08
CA LEU A 113 -24.03 4.94 8.47
C LEU A 113 -25.33 4.24 8.13
N LYS A 114 -26.42 4.67 8.76
CA LYS A 114 -27.76 4.14 8.49
C LYS A 114 -28.15 4.12 7.00
N ASP A 115 -27.68 5.12 6.24
CA ASP A 115 -28.03 5.32 4.83
C ASP A 115 -26.86 5.08 3.86
N GLY A 116 -25.77 4.43 4.30
CA GLY A 116 -24.66 4.06 3.41
C GLY A 116 -23.29 3.97 4.08
N ILE A 117 -22.24 4.01 3.25
CA ILE A 117 -20.85 3.88 3.68
C ILE A 117 -20.06 5.14 3.29
N GLU A 118 -19.54 5.84 4.28
CA GLU A 118 -18.52 6.87 4.09
C GLU A 118 -17.12 6.26 4.24
N ASN A 119 -16.15 6.79 3.51
CA ASN A 119 -14.81 6.22 3.52
C ASN A 119 -13.75 7.25 3.11
N GLU A 120 -12.60 7.16 3.75
CA GLU A 120 -11.49 8.09 3.57
C GLU A 120 -10.15 7.36 3.69
N ILE A 121 -9.22 7.68 2.79
CA ILE A 121 -7.84 7.17 2.89
C ILE A 121 -7.12 8.02 3.92
N VAL A 122 -6.74 7.39 5.02
CA VAL A 122 -5.99 8.06 6.09
C VAL A 122 -4.54 8.17 5.65
N LYS A 123 -3.98 9.37 5.75
CA LYS A 123 -2.57 9.57 5.46
C LYS A 123 -1.73 8.93 6.57
N PRO A 124 -0.61 8.25 6.27
CA PRO A 124 0.24 7.64 7.29
C PRO A 124 0.66 8.62 8.40
N GLU A 125 0.83 9.89 8.06
CA GLU A 125 1.17 10.98 8.98
C GLU A 125 0.04 11.26 9.98
N GLU A 126 -1.21 11.20 9.53
CA GLU A 126 -2.40 11.39 10.38
C GLU A 126 -2.56 10.21 11.34
N LEU A 127 -2.37 8.98 10.85
CA LEU A 127 -2.44 7.79 11.71
C LEU A 127 -1.39 7.83 12.84
N LEU A 128 -0.13 8.15 12.52
CA LEU A 128 0.92 8.25 13.52
C LEU A 128 0.66 9.38 14.50
N ARG A 129 0.11 10.50 14.02
CA ARG A 129 -0.25 11.64 14.87
C ARG A 129 -1.36 11.26 15.84
N ASP A 130 -2.38 10.56 15.38
CA ASP A 130 -3.53 10.14 16.19
C ASP A 130 -3.12 9.11 17.24
N GLN A 131 -2.32 8.09 16.85
CA GLN A 131 -1.78 7.10 17.78
C GLN A 131 -0.85 7.73 18.83
N LEU A 132 0.00 8.66 18.41
CA LEU A 132 0.86 9.39 19.33
C LEU A 132 0.03 10.27 20.28
N ALA A 133 -0.96 10.98 19.76
CA ALA A 133 -1.84 11.83 20.56
C ALA A 133 -2.62 11.01 21.59
N GLU A 134 -3.16 9.86 21.22
CA GLU A 134 -3.83 8.93 22.13
C GLU A 134 -2.86 8.47 23.23
N LYS A 135 -1.65 8.02 22.87
CA LYS A 135 -0.64 7.59 23.84
C LYS A 135 -0.22 8.73 24.77
N LEU A 136 0.00 9.93 24.25
CA LEU A 136 0.35 11.11 25.05
C LEU A 136 -0.81 11.53 25.97
N SER A 137 -2.06 11.39 25.53
CA SER A 137 -3.24 11.72 26.34
C SER A 137 -3.44 10.77 27.53
N SER A 138 -2.90 9.55 27.45
CA SER A 138 -2.93 8.57 28.55
C SER A 138 -1.87 8.80 29.62
N ILE A 139 -0.98 9.78 29.44
CA ILE A 139 0.07 10.12 30.41
C ILE A 139 -0.50 11.12 31.41
N GLU A 140 -0.64 10.71 32.67
CA GLU A 140 -0.94 11.62 33.76
C GLU A 140 0.25 12.54 34.01
N THR A 141 0.07 13.85 33.80
CA THR A 141 1.10 14.86 34.06
C THR A 141 0.74 15.65 35.30
N SER A 142 1.60 15.61 36.32
CA SER A 142 1.46 16.42 37.56
C SER A 142 1.93 17.86 37.39
N GLU A 143 2.58 18.19 36.26
CA GLU A 143 3.17 19.49 35.98
C GLU A 143 2.90 19.91 34.52
N SER A 144 2.73 21.20 34.28
CA SER A 144 2.50 21.73 32.92
C SER A 144 3.83 21.89 32.18
N GLY A 145 3.98 21.15 31.08
CA GLY A 145 5.16 21.20 30.22
C GLY A 145 4.78 21.10 28.74
N LYS A 146 5.65 21.57 27.85
CA LYS A 146 5.47 21.47 26.40
C LYS A 146 6.44 20.45 25.82
N VAL A 147 5.89 19.39 25.24
CA VAL A 147 6.66 18.39 24.49
C VAL A 147 6.48 18.64 23.00
N SER A 148 7.59 18.83 22.27
CA SER A 148 7.58 18.92 20.80
C SER A 148 8.10 17.61 20.24
N VAL A 149 7.24 16.87 19.54
CA VAL A 149 7.64 15.63 18.85
C VAL A 149 7.81 15.95 17.37
N THR A 150 9.02 15.75 16.86
CA THR A 150 9.36 15.99 15.45
C THR A 150 9.53 14.65 14.75
N PHE A 151 8.69 14.38 13.76
CA PHE A 151 8.85 13.22 12.88
C PHE A 151 9.86 13.54 11.78
N LEU A 152 11.01 12.87 11.81
CA LEU A 152 12.00 12.90 10.73
C LEU A 152 11.67 11.82 9.71
N TRP A 153 11.07 12.23 8.60
CA TRP A 153 10.87 11.36 7.46
C TRP A 153 12.15 11.31 6.64
N MET A 154 12.98 10.29 6.86
CA MET A 154 14.03 9.97 5.91
C MET A 154 13.38 9.43 4.63
N THR A 155 13.19 10.31 3.65
CA THR A 155 13.02 9.86 2.28
C THR A 155 14.34 9.20 1.91
N ILE A 156 14.40 7.85 1.97
CA ILE A 156 15.56 7.12 1.45
C ILE A 156 15.50 7.30 -0.06
N LEU A 157 16.17 8.35 -0.53
CA LEU A 157 16.67 8.39 -1.89
C LEU A 157 17.68 7.25 -1.98
N PHE A 158 17.27 6.12 -2.55
CA PHE A 158 18.21 5.16 -3.11
C PHE A 158 18.92 5.86 -4.27
N ALA A 159 19.87 6.72 -3.95
CA ALA A 159 20.95 7.04 -4.85
C ALA A 159 21.75 5.74 -4.98
N LEU A 160 21.52 5.03 -6.08
CA LEU A 160 22.39 3.96 -6.58
C LEU A 160 23.84 4.47 -6.53
N ARG A 161 24.56 4.10 -5.47
CA ARG A 161 26.00 4.29 -5.39
C ARG A 161 26.63 3.10 -6.11
N LYS A 162 27.37 3.45 -7.16
CA LYS A 162 28.09 2.60 -8.11
C LYS A 162 28.90 1.48 -7.47
#